data_AF-A0A418DUH6-F1
#
_entry.id   AF-A0A418DUH6-F1
#
_cell.length_a   1.000
_cell.length_b   1.000
_cell.length_c   1.000
_cell.angle_alpha   90.00
_cell.angle_beta   90.00
_cell.angle_gamma   90.00
#
_symmetry.space_group_name_H-M   'P 1'
#
loop_
_entity.id
_entity.type
_entity.pdbx_description
1 polymer ?
#
loop_
_entity_poly.entity_id
_entity_poly.type
_entity_poly.pdbx_seq_one_letter_code
_entity_poly.pdbx_strand_id
1 'polypeptide(L)'
;IFWINSVTTPTGVRYTQTDTYPGTSLEVVNLMSQSGIAWKSDIASKFENIKDTDRRADEMYLWQNPNYRNIIPKGPGLPRVLNKTAWTSDTTANFGVKSEHFIVWMRTAGLPNFRKLYGRIDTDLPAGSTLEFLVSSNFVVSAFEGKKSLVLSTTSWFGGRNPFLGVAYITVGSLCMVLSILFFAKHKLSPRKLGDTRYLVWKNNQ
;
A
#
# COMPACT_ATOMS: atom_id res chain seq x y z
N ILE A 1 -5.25 -15.18 4.23
CA ILE A 1 -5.12 -14.42 5.50
C ILE A 1 -3.70 -14.63 6.01
N PHE A 2 -3.04 -13.59 6.52
CA PHE A 2 -1.72 -13.74 7.13
C PHE A 2 -1.58 -12.85 8.37
N TRP A 3 -0.67 -13.23 9.26
CA TRP A 3 -0.35 -12.54 10.50
C TRP A 3 1.11 -12.81 10.86
N ILE A 4 1.64 -12.02 11.79
CA ILE A 4 2.98 -12.23 12.32
C ILE A 4 2.93 -13.44 13.26
N ASN A 5 3.77 -14.44 12.96
CA ASN A 5 3.96 -15.63 13.77
C ASN A 5 4.98 -15.40 14.87
N SER A 6 6.10 -14.75 14.54
CA SER A 6 7.13 -14.40 15.52
C SER A 6 8.01 -13.28 15.02
N VAL A 7 8.63 -12.57 15.96
CA VAL A 7 9.69 -11.59 15.69
C VAL A 7 10.95 -12.07 16.38
N THR A 8 12.07 -12.12 15.67
CA THR A 8 13.38 -12.35 16.26
C THR A 8 14.17 -11.05 16.21
N THR A 9 14.62 -10.55 17.36
CA THR A 9 15.41 -9.31 17.44
C THR A 9 16.83 -9.54 16.93
N PRO A 10 17.58 -8.45 16.65
CA PRO A 10 18.99 -8.57 16.22
C PRO A 10 19.88 -9.24 17.28
N THR A 11 19.47 -9.20 18.55
CA THR A 11 20.14 -9.86 19.67
C THR A 11 19.86 -11.36 19.75
N GLY A 12 19.02 -11.91 18.86
CA GLY A 12 18.67 -13.34 18.82
C GLY A 12 17.48 -13.74 19.70
N VAL A 13 16.85 -12.78 20.41
CA VAL A 13 15.67 -13.07 21.24
C VAL A 13 14.45 -13.23 20.34
N ARG A 14 13.75 -14.37 20.47
CA ARG A 14 12.55 -14.68 19.69
C ARG A 14 11.29 -14.46 20.54
N TYR A 15 10.40 -13.63 20.02
CA TYR A 15 9.06 -13.38 20.55
C TYR A 15 8.03 -14.10 19.69
N THR A 16 7.23 -14.97 20.30
CA THR A 16 6.15 -15.74 19.68
C THR A 16 4.82 -14.99 19.74
N GLN A 17 3.78 -15.55 19.11
CA GLN A 17 2.48 -14.90 18.95
C GLN A 17 1.86 -14.34 20.24
N THR A 18 2.02 -15.05 21.35
CA THR A 18 1.46 -14.71 22.67
C THR A 18 2.35 -13.80 23.49
N ASP A 19 3.59 -13.57 23.06
CA ASP A 19 4.53 -12.74 23.78
C ASP A 19 4.27 -11.26 23.47
N THR A 20 4.38 -10.40 24.48
CA THR A 20 4.31 -8.95 24.31
C THR A 20 5.58 -8.47 23.60
N TYR A 21 5.43 -7.70 22.53
CA TYR A 21 6.56 -7.14 21.80
C TYR A 21 7.23 -6.02 22.63
N PRO A 22 8.57 -6.01 22.77
CA PRO A 22 9.28 -5.05 23.60
C PRO A 22 8.95 -3.59 23.28
N GLY A 23 8.76 -2.78 24.32
CA GLY A 23 8.43 -1.36 24.17
C GLY A 23 7.00 -1.08 23.75
N THR A 24 6.13 -2.11 23.68
CA THR A 24 4.71 -1.97 23.38
C THR A 24 3.86 -2.71 24.40
N SER A 25 2.56 -2.43 24.41
CA SER A 25 1.55 -3.24 25.12
C SER A 25 0.89 -4.29 24.21
N LEU A 26 1.44 -4.52 23.03
CA LEU A 26 0.86 -5.39 22.00
C LEU A 26 1.55 -6.75 22.00
N GLU A 27 0.75 -7.82 21.94
CA GLU A 27 1.24 -9.15 21.59
C GLU A 27 1.76 -9.15 20.15
N VAL A 28 2.78 -9.97 19.86
CA VAL A 28 3.37 -10.07 18.51
C VAL A 28 2.35 -10.35 17.41
N VAL A 29 1.34 -11.18 17.70
CA VAL A 29 0.28 -11.48 16.71
C VAL A 29 -0.53 -10.24 16.31
N ASN A 30 -0.62 -9.26 17.21
CA ASN A 30 -1.34 -8.00 17.03
C ASN A 30 -0.43 -6.82 16.65
N LEU A 31 0.89 -7.05 16.52
CA LEU A 31 1.85 -6.01 16.16
C LEU A 31 1.58 -5.41 14.77
N MET A 32 0.99 -6.20 13.86
CA MET A 32 0.46 -5.73 12.59
C MET A 32 -1.02 -5.39 12.74
N SER A 33 -1.32 -4.08 12.75
CA SER A 33 -2.68 -3.57 12.65
C SER A 33 -3.26 -3.83 11.26
N GLN A 34 -4.50 -4.30 11.21
CA GLN A 34 -5.24 -4.54 9.96
C GLN A 34 -6.45 -3.60 9.84
N SER A 35 -6.49 -2.52 10.64
CA SER A 35 -7.50 -1.46 10.61
C SER A 35 -6.89 -0.14 10.11
N GLY A 36 -7.74 0.78 9.63
CA GLY A 36 -7.32 2.04 8.98
C GLY A 36 -6.44 1.83 7.72
N ILE A 37 -6.66 0.74 7.01
CA ILE A 37 -6.01 0.40 5.73
C ILE A 37 -6.83 0.89 4.52
N ALA A 38 -8.12 1.16 4.70
CA ALA A 38 -8.99 1.74 3.69
C ALA A 38 -9.10 3.27 3.82
N TRP A 39 -9.55 3.93 2.75
CA TRP A 39 -9.78 5.36 2.76
C TRP A 39 -10.99 5.69 3.63
N LYS A 40 -10.86 6.71 4.49
CA LYS A 40 -11.95 7.17 5.37
C LYS A 40 -13.23 7.50 4.58
N SER A 41 -13.09 8.07 3.39
CA SER A 41 -14.22 8.37 2.50
C SER A 41 -14.94 7.12 2.00
N ASP A 42 -14.20 6.06 1.64
CA ASP A 42 -14.81 4.81 1.16
C ASP A 42 -15.63 4.16 2.28
N ILE A 43 -15.10 4.17 3.51
CA ILE A 43 -15.79 3.66 4.70
C ILE A 43 -17.05 4.49 5.02
N ALA A 44 -16.95 5.81 4.93
CA ALA A 44 -18.01 6.71 5.40
C ALA A 44 -19.21 6.83 4.45
N SER A 45 -19.03 6.66 3.14
CA SER A 45 -20.09 6.99 2.18
C SER A 45 -20.32 5.98 1.06
N LYS A 46 -19.35 5.10 0.77
CA LYS A 46 -19.41 4.27 -0.44
C LYS A 46 -19.83 2.83 -0.16
N PHE A 47 -19.33 2.25 0.93
CA PHE A 47 -19.58 0.87 1.27
C PHE A 47 -20.55 0.79 2.44
N GLU A 48 -21.74 0.27 2.17
CA GLU A 48 -22.80 0.11 3.16
C GLU A 48 -23.35 -1.31 3.08
N ASN A 49 -23.52 -1.95 4.25
CA ASN A 49 -24.17 -3.25 4.29
C ASN A 49 -25.64 -3.09 3.92
N ILE A 50 -26.20 -4.14 3.32
CA ILE A 50 -27.63 -4.23 3.07
C ILE A 50 -28.35 -4.11 4.42
N LYS A 51 -29.38 -3.26 4.48
CA LYS A 51 -30.19 -3.06 5.68
C LYS A 51 -30.89 -4.36 6.04
N ASP A 52 -31.08 -4.62 7.33
CA ASP A 52 -31.69 -5.88 7.78
C ASP A 52 -33.10 -6.11 7.20
N THR A 53 -33.85 -5.05 6.92
CA THR A 53 -35.17 -5.11 6.27
C THR A 53 -35.13 -5.61 4.83
N ASP A 54 -34.00 -5.43 4.16
CA ASP A 54 -33.85 -5.70 2.73
C ASP A 54 -33.16 -7.06 2.48
N ARG A 55 -32.77 -7.76 3.55
CA ARG A 55 -32.08 -9.05 3.48
C ARG A 55 -33.10 -10.14 3.18
N ARG A 56 -32.83 -10.93 2.14
CA ARG A 56 -33.62 -12.11 1.84
C ARG A 56 -33.12 -13.33 2.61
N ALA A 57 -34.02 -14.19 3.05
CA ALA A 57 -33.69 -15.36 3.87
C ALA A 57 -32.98 -16.48 3.07
N ASP A 58 -33.08 -16.45 1.75
CA ASP A 58 -32.48 -17.38 0.80
C ASP A 58 -31.14 -16.92 0.22
N GLU A 59 -30.67 -15.71 0.58
CA GLU A 59 -29.39 -15.18 0.15
C GLU A 59 -28.29 -15.38 1.20
N MET A 60 -27.21 -16.08 0.83
CA MET A 60 -25.98 -16.09 1.62
C MET A 60 -25.02 -15.04 1.09
N TYR A 61 -24.78 -13.99 1.86
CA TYR A 61 -23.81 -12.97 1.48
C TYR A 61 -22.38 -13.48 1.71
N LEU A 62 -21.47 -13.21 0.76
CA LEU A 62 -20.09 -13.72 0.76
C LEU A 62 -19.34 -13.46 2.09
N TRP A 63 -19.70 -12.38 2.76
CA TRP A 63 -19.09 -11.92 4.01
C TRP A 63 -19.72 -12.48 5.30
N GLN A 64 -20.78 -13.28 5.20
CA GLN A 64 -21.41 -13.94 6.35
C GLN A 64 -20.73 -15.26 6.74
N ASN A 65 -19.72 -15.72 6.01
CA ASN A 65 -19.08 -16.99 6.35
C ASN A 65 -18.22 -16.86 7.62
N PRO A 66 -18.63 -17.49 8.74
CA PRO A 66 -18.01 -17.31 10.06
C PRO A 66 -16.58 -17.89 10.13
N ASN A 67 -16.18 -18.73 9.16
CA ASN A 67 -14.84 -19.31 9.11
C ASN A 67 -13.75 -18.28 8.81
N TYR A 68 -14.07 -17.12 8.23
CA TYR A 68 -13.08 -16.08 7.92
C TYR A 68 -12.67 -15.22 9.13
N ARG A 69 -13.35 -15.37 10.28
CA ARG A 69 -13.11 -14.56 11.49
C ARG A 69 -11.98 -15.09 12.38
N ASN A 70 -11.60 -16.35 12.22
CA ASN A 70 -10.68 -17.04 13.13
C ASN A 70 -9.28 -17.21 12.52
N ILE A 71 -8.25 -17.10 13.36
CA ILE A 71 -6.87 -17.47 13.02
C ILE A 71 -6.77 -19.00 12.92
N ILE A 72 -6.10 -19.52 11.89
CA ILE A 72 -5.82 -20.95 11.77
C ILE A 72 -4.72 -21.31 12.80
N PRO A 73 -4.99 -22.23 13.74
CA PRO A 73 -4.00 -22.61 14.74
C PRO A 73 -2.76 -23.26 14.12
N LYS A 74 -1.60 -23.09 14.77
CA LYS A 74 -0.30 -23.62 14.32
C LYS A 74 -0.24 -25.16 14.23
N GLY A 75 -1.15 -25.87 14.92
CA GLY A 75 -1.19 -27.32 14.95
C GLY A 75 -2.61 -27.85 15.19
N PRO A 76 -2.85 -29.14 14.87
CA PRO A 76 -4.14 -29.79 15.10
C PRO A 76 -4.47 -29.81 16.60
N GLY A 77 -5.72 -29.52 16.96
CA GLY A 77 -6.23 -29.57 18.34
C GLY A 77 -6.08 -28.28 19.17
N LEU A 78 -5.39 -27.25 18.65
CA LEU A 78 -5.30 -25.95 19.34
C LEU A 78 -6.59 -25.13 19.16
N PRO A 79 -7.03 -24.38 20.20
CA PRO A 79 -8.22 -23.54 20.10
C PRO A 79 -8.00 -22.42 19.07
N ARG A 80 -9.07 -22.05 18.35
CA ARG A 80 -9.04 -20.94 17.39
C ARG A 80 -8.86 -19.63 18.14
N VAL A 81 -7.88 -18.82 17.72
CA VAL A 81 -7.64 -17.48 18.28
C VAL A 81 -8.40 -16.45 17.44
N LEU A 82 -9.09 -15.53 18.10
CA LEU A 82 -9.74 -14.41 17.43
C LEU A 82 -8.67 -13.41 16.99
N ASN A 83 -8.66 -13.04 15.70
CA ASN A 83 -7.78 -11.98 15.23
C ASN A 83 -8.34 -10.62 15.69
N LYS A 84 -7.70 -10.02 16.71
CA LYS A 84 -8.09 -8.73 17.31
C LYS A 84 -7.71 -7.51 16.47
N THR A 85 -6.97 -7.67 15.37
CA THR A 85 -6.67 -6.55 14.46
C THR A 85 -7.43 -6.64 13.13
N ALA A 86 -7.78 -7.84 12.66
CA ALA A 86 -8.34 -8.03 11.31
C ALA A 86 -9.82 -7.68 11.15
N TRP A 87 -10.61 -7.63 12.23
CA TRP A 87 -12.08 -7.48 12.14
C TRP A 87 -12.72 -6.84 13.39
N THR A 88 -11.92 -6.13 14.19
CA THR A 88 -12.15 -6.01 15.64
C THR A 88 -11.55 -4.74 16.26
N SER A 89 -11.49 -3.62 15.53
CA SER A 89 -11.85 -2.40 16.28
C SER A 89 -13.26 -2.66 16.80
N ASP A 90 -13.48 -2.52 18.11
CA ASP A 90 -14.69 -2.91 18.86
C ASP A 90 -15.94 -2.08 18.50
N THR A 91 -16.18 -1.93 17.22
CA THR A 91 -17.34 -1.29 16.63
C THR A 91 -17.95 -2.32 15.70
N THR A 92 -19.16 -2.74 16.04
CA THR A 92 -20.09 -3.54 15.23
C THR A 92 -20.38 -2.96 13.83
N ALA A 93 -19.69 -1.89 13.41
CA ALA A 93 -19.91 -1.16 12.18
C ALA A 93 -19.15 -1.74 10.96
N ASN A 94 -17.98 -2.35 11.13
CA ASN A 94 -17.07 -2.67 10.01
C ASN A 94 -17.07 -4.16 9.63
N PHE A 95 -18.24 -4.78 9.59
CA PHE A 95 -18.42 -6.13 9.03
C PHE A 95 -18.95 -6.06 7.60
N GLY A 96 -18.85 -7.17 6.88
CA GLY A 96 -19.45 -7.24 5.55
C GLY A 96 -18.69 -6.47 4.49
N VAL A 97 -19.44 -5.76 3.64
CA VAL A 97 -18.83 -4.89 2.62
C VAL A 97 -18.16 -3.65 3.23
N LYS A 98 -18.48 -3.33 4.49
CA LYS A 98 -17.79 -2.29 5.28
C LYS A 98 -16.42 -2.70 5.81
N SER A 99 -16.05 -3.97 5.64
CA SER A 99 -14.71 -4.40 6.01
C SER A 99 -13.65 -3.70 5.17
N GLU A 100 -12.64 -3.17 5.82
CA GLU A 100 -11.56 -2.47 5.14
C GLU A 100 -10.79 -3.37 4.17
N HIS A 101 -10.60 -4.66 4.50
CA HIS A 101 -9.99 -5.63 3.59
C HIS A 101 -10.79 -5.81 2.31
N PHE A 102 -12.12 -5.83 2.43
CA PHE A 102 -13.02 -5.90 1.27
C PHE A 102 -12.93 -4.61 0.45
N ILE A 103 -13.00 -3.45 1.10
CA ILE A 103 -12.90 -2.14 0.45
C ILE A 103 -11.58 -2.01 -0.33
N VAL A 104 -10.45 -2.39 0.29
CA VAL A 104 -9.13 -2.38 -0.35
C VAL A 104 -9.10 -3.30 -1.57
N TRP A 105 -9.74 -4.47 -1.50
CA TRP A 105 -9.84 -5.40 -2.63
C TRP A 105 -10.69 -4.83 -3.77
N MET A 106 -11.84 -4.26 -3.45
CA MET A 106 -12.80 -3.72 -4.44
C MET A 106 -12.29 -2.48 -5.19
N ARG A 107 -11.27 -1.80 -4.68
CA ARG A 107 -10.62 -0.70 -5.40
C ARG A 107 -9.83 -1.25 -6.59
N THR A 108 -10.37 -1.24 -7.80
CA THR A 108 -9.71 -1.78 -9.00
C THR A 108 -8.31 -1.20 -9.20
N ALA A 109 -7.32 -2.08 -9.45
CA ALA A 109 -5.97 -1.65 -9.80
C ALA A 109 -5.90 -1.31 -11.30
N GLY A 110 -5.11 -0.30 -11.67
CA GLY A 110 -4.93 0.10 -13.07
C GLY A 110 -3.96 -0.78 -13.86
N LEU A 111 -3.20 -1.66 -13.20
CA LEU A 111 -2.18 -2.51 -13.80
C LEU A 111 -2.32 -3.96 -13.31
N PRO A 112 -1.88 -4.97 -14.10
CA PRO A 112 -1.96 -6.38 -13.72
C PRO A 112 -1.07 -6.74 -12.53
N ASN A 113 0.07 -6.06 -12.40
CA ASN A 113 0.94 -6.15 -11.24
C ASN A 113 0.55 -5.04 -10.26
N PHE A 114 -0.11 -5.41 -9.18
CA PHE A 114 -0.57 -4.45 -8.18
C PHE A 114 -0.24 -4.90 -6.76
N ARG A 115 -0.25 -3.94 -5.84
CA ARG A 115 -0.07 -4.16 -4.41
C ARG A 115 -1.31 -3.68 -3.68
N LYS A 116 -1.72 -4.43 -2.66
CA LYS A 116 -2.84 -4.10 -1.78
C LYS A 116 -2.32 -4.04 -0.36
N LEU A 117 -2.64 -2.96 0.36
CA LEU A 117 -2.28 -2.85 1.76
C LEU A 117 -3.12 -3.85 2.55
N TYR A 118 -2.46 -4.71 3.32
CA TYR A 118 -3.14 -5.70 4.15
C TYR A 118 -3.07 -5.34 5.64
N GLY A 119 -1.96 -4.75 6.06
CA GLY A 119 -1.78 -4.28 7.42
C GLY A 119 -0.61 -3.33 7.51
N ARG A 120 -0.51 -2.65 8.65
CA ARG A 120 0.56 -1.71 8.98
C ARG A 120 1.13 -2.05 10.35
N ILE A 121 2.41 -1.79 10.51
CA ILE A 121 3.10 -1.89 11.80
C ILE A 121 3.49 -0.45 12.12
N ASP A 122 2.88 0.10 13.17
CA ASP A 122 3.07 1.50 13.57
C ASP A 122 4.21 1.64 14.61
N THR A 123 4.92 0.54 14.89
CA THR A 123 6.07 0.49 15.81
C THR A 123 7.36 0.25 15.04
N ASP A 124 8.42 0.93 15.42
CA ASP A 124 9.73 0.73 14.81
C ASP A 124 10.31 -0.66 15.13
N LEU A 125 10.83 -1.30 14.09
CA LEU A 125 11.52 -2.58 14.20
C LEU A 125 13.03 -2.35 14.11
N PRO A 126 13.82 -2.81 15.09
CA PRO A 126 15.28 -2.69 15.04
C PRO A 126 15.85 -3.28 13.75
N ALA A 127 16.86 -2.64 13.18
CA ALA A 127 17.54 -3.14 11.99
C ALA A 127 18.16 -4.53 12.26
N GLY A 128 17.89 -5.49 11.39
CA GLY A 128 18.29 -6.89 11.58
C GLY A 128 17.22 -7.77 12.25
N SER A 129 16.06 -7.20 12.62
CA SER A 129 14.94 -8.01 13.10
C SER A 129 14.38 -8.90 11.99
N THR A 130 14.08 -10.16 12.31
CA THR A 130 13.47 -11.11 11.40
C THR A 130 12.01 -11.33 11.75
N LEU A 131 11.11 -11.06 10.80
CA LEU A 131 9.68 -11.32 10.91
C LEU A 131 9.33 -12.64 10.23
N GLU A 132 8.69 -13.53 10.97
CA GLU A 132 8.11 -14.75 10.43
C GLU A 132 6.61 -14.55 10.28
N PHE A 133 6.08 -14.74 9.06
CA PHE A 133 4.64 -14.64 8.78
C PHE A 133 4.05 -16.03 8.59
N LEU A 134 2.89 -16.26 9.17
CA LEU A 134 2.08 -17.44 8.85
C LEU A 134 1.05 -17.04 7.80
N VAL A 135 1.10 -17.70 6.64
CA VAL A 135 0.26 -17.38 5.48
C VAL A 135 -0.66 -18.54 5.17
N SER A 136 -1.97 -18.32 5.31
CA SER A 136 -2.98 -19.23 4.78
C SER A 136 -3.27 -18.87 3.32
N SER A 137 -2.76 -19.72 2.43
CA SER A 137 -2.78 -19.54 0.98
C SER A 137 -4.02 -20.18 0.34
N ASN A 138 -5.18 -19.55 0.50
CA ASN A 138 -6.45 -20.07 -0.03
C ASN A 138 -6.75 -19.66 -1.48
N PHE A 139 -6.00 -18.70 -2.03
CA PHE A 139 -6.15 -18.25 -3.41
C PHE A 139 -5.10 -18.90 -4.31
N VAL A 140 -5.54 -19.88 -5.10
CA VAL A 140 -4.69 -20.62 -6.04
C VAL A 140 -4.53 -19.80 -7.32
N VAL A 141 -3.28 -19.53 -7.69
CA VAL A 141 -2.92 -18.67 -8.84
C VAL A 141 -2.28 -19.44 -9.99
N SER A 142 -1.98 -20.73 -9.81
CA SER A 142 -1.28 -21.56 -10.79
C SER A 142 -2.06 -21.74 -12.09
N ALA A 143 -3.39 -21.79 -12.02
CA ALA A 143 -4.25 -21.99 -13.19
C ALA A 143 -4.15 -20.88 -14.25
N PHE A 144 -3.69 -19.68 -13.86
CA PHE A 144 -3.49 -18.54 -14.75
C PHE A 144 -2.05 -18.01 -14.69
N GLU A 145 -1.11 -18.86 -14.27
CA GLU A 145 0.33 -18.54 -14.18
C GLU A 145 0.65 -17.29 -13.32
N GLY A 146 -0.23 -16.99 -12.37
CA GLY A 146 -0.08 -15.84 -11.48
C GLY A 146 1.02 -16.02 -10.44
N LYS A 147 1.57 -14.90 -9.98
CA LYS A 147 2.52 -14.85 -8.86
C LYS A 147 1.94 -14.02 -7.72
N LYS A 148 2.18 -14.44 -6.49
CA LYS A 148 1.79 -13.71 -5.27
C LYS A 148 3.01 -13.55 -4.37
N SER A 149 3.15 -12.37 -3.79
CA SER A 149 4.27 -12.04 -2.92
C SER A 149 3.78 -11.21 -1.75
N LEU A 150 4.37 -11.44 -0.57
CA LEU A 150 4.24 -10.54 0.57
C LEU A 150 5.38 -9.52 0.50
N VAL A 151 5.03 -8.23 0.55
CA VAL A 151 5.99 -7.13 0.46
C VAL A 151 5.88 -6.31 1.73
N LEU A 152 6.97 -6.27 2.50
CA LEU A 152 7.13 -5.37 3.63
C LEU A 152 7.90 -4.13 3.17
N SER A 153 7.36 -2.95 3.41
CA SER A 153 7.98 -1.68 3.03
C SER A 153 7.59 -0.61 4.04
N THR A 154 8.48 0.35 4.25
CA THR A 154 8.15 1.64 4.86
C THR A 154 7.67 2.60 3.79
N THR A 155 6.87 3.59 4.19
CA THR A 155 6.43 4.68 3.33
C THR A 155 7.05 5.99 3.81
N SER A 156 7.47 6.82 2.87
CA SER A 156 7.86 8.20 3.14
C SER A 156 6.73 9.15 2.74
N TRP A 157 6.93 10.46 2.89
CA TRP A 157 6.01 11.48 2.41
C TRP A 157 5.71 11.34 0.90
N PHE A 158 6.68 10.91 0.10
CA PHE A 158 6.52 10.66 -1.34
C PHE A 158 5.93 9.28 -1.66
N GLY A 159 5.45 8.55 -0.64
CA GLY A 159 4.93 7.20 -0.75
C GLY A 159 6.03 6.13 -0.66
N GLY A 160 5.85 5.05 -1.41
CA GLY A 160 6.80 3.94 -1.46
C GLY A 160 8.06 4.25 -2.27
N ARG A 161 9.02 3.31 -2.28
CA ARG A 161 10.25 3.45 -3.06
C ARG A 161 9.95 3.53 -4.56
N ASN A 162 10.09 4.72 -5.14
CA ASN A 162 9.97 4.95 -6.58
C ASN A 162 10.98 6.02 -7.06
N PRO A 163 12.12 5.65 -7.68
CA PRO A 163 13.11 6.61 -8.15
C PRO A 163 12.70 7.36 -9.42
N PHE A 164 11.65 6.92 -10.13
CA PHE A 164 11.26 7.46 -11.43
C PHE A 164 11.05 8.96 -11.41
N LEU A 165 10.32 9.46 -10.41
CA LEU A 165 10.01 10.88 -10.29
C LEU A 165 11.29 11.70 -10.12
N GLY A 166 12.20 11.29 -9.25
CA GLY A 166 13.49 11.96 -9.06
C GLY A 166 14.35 11.97 -10.32
N VAL A 167 14.44 10.83 -11.02
CA VAL A 167 15.18 10.73 -12.30
C VAL A 167 14.56 11.67 -13.34
N ALA A 168 13.23 11.66 -13.49
CA ALA A 168 12.54 12.52 -14.45
C ALA A 168 12.84 14.01 -14.22
N TYR A 169 12.81 14.48 -12.96
CA TYR A 169 13.14 15.87 -12.63
C TYR A 169 14.61 16.21 -12.93
N ILE A 170 15.56 15.31 -12.63
CA ILE A 170 16.99 15.52 -12.94
C ILE A 170 17.22 15.57 -14.46
N THR A 171 16.58 14.67 -15.22
CA THR A 171 16.70 14.65 -16.69
C THR A 171 16.14 15.92 -17.31
N VAL A 172 14.96 16.36 -16.92
CA VAL A 172 14.37 17.61 -17.44
C VAL A 172 15.18 18.83 -17.00
N GLY A 173 15.60 18.88 -15.74
CA GLY A 173 16.41 19.98 -15.20
C GLY A 173 17.76 20.12 -15.90
N SER A 174 18.46 19.00 -16.13
CA SER A 174 19.73 18.99 -16.87
C SER A 174 19.57 19.42 -18.33
N LEU A 175 18.51 18.97 -19.02
CA LEU A 175 18.19 19.42 -20.38
C LEU A 175 17.97 20.94 -20.43
N CYS A 176 17.18 21.48 -19.50
CA CYS A 176 16.96 22.92 -19.39
C CYS A 176 18.25 23.70 -19.11
N MET A 177 19.14 23.17 -18.28
CA MET A 177 20.42 23.78 -17.97
C MET A 177 21.33 23.84 -19.21
N VAL A 178 21.40 22.76 -19.99
CA VAL A 178 22.16 22.73 -21.25
C VAL A 178 21.61 23.74 -22.24
N LEU A 179 20.28 23.79 -22.44
CA LEU A 179 19.64 24.75 -23.33
C LEU A 179 19.89 26.20 -22.88
N SER A 180 19.86 26.47 -21.57
CA SER A 180 20.18 27.78 -21.00
C SER A 180 21.61 28.22 -21.34
N ILE A 181 22.60 27.32 -21.18
CA ILE A 181 24.00 27.61 -21.53
C ILE A 181 24.14 27.87 -23.03
N LEU A 182 23.50 27.06 -23.88
CA LEU A 182 23.54 27.24 -25.34
C LEU A 182 22.92 28.57 -25.77
N PHE A 183 21.76 28.93 -25.22
CA PHE A 183 21.11 30.22 -25.50
C PHE A 183 21.92 31.39 -24.96
N PHE A 184 22.52 31.27 -23.77
CA PHE A 184 23.40 32.28 -23.22
C PHE A 184 24.65 32.49 -24.08
N ALA A 185 25.31 31.41 -24.50
CA ALA A 185 26.47 31.47 -25.39
C ALA A 185 26.11 32.11 -26.74
N LYS A 186 25.01 31.67 -27.37
CA LYS A 186 24.51 32.26 -28.63
C LYS A 186 24.21 33.76 -28.47
N HIS A 187 23.57 34.14 -27.36
CA HIS A 187 23.23 35.54 -27.08
C HIS A 187 24.48 36.42 -26.92
N LYS A 188 25.55 35.89 -26.32
CA LYS A 188 26.82 36.61 -26.14
C LYS A 188 27.71 36.64 -27.40
N LEU A 189 27.78 35.54 -28.15
CA LEU A 189 28.64 35.43 -29.34
C LEU A 189 28.00 36.03 -30.59
N SER A 190 26.67 36.03 -30.70
CA SER A 190 25.95 36.58 -31.85
C SER A 190 24.74 37.40 -31.39
N PRO A 191 24.96 38.53 -30.69
CA PRO A 191 23.88 39.36 -30.19
C PRO A 191 23.11 39.97 -31.37
N ARG A 192 21.84 39.60 -31.52
CA ARG A 192 20.92 40.25 -32.46
C ARG A 192 20.31 41.47 -31.78
N LYS A 193 20.38 42.64 -32.43
CA LYS A 193 19.68 43.83 -31.95
C LYS A 193 18.17 43.58 -32.03
N LEU A 194 17.49 43.71 -30.89
CA LEU A 194 16.04 43.60 -30.81
C LEU A 194 15.40 44.64 -31.74
N GLY A 195 14.48 44.21 -32.61
CA GLY A 195 13.78 45.08 -33.56
C GLY A 195 14.60 45.56 -34.78
N ASP A 196 15.69 44.88 -35.16
CA ASP A 196 16.48 45.29 -36.34
C ASP A 196 15.69 45.13 -37.65
N THR A 197 15.37 46.26 -38.29
CA THR A 197 14.57 46.34 -39.52
C THR A 197 15.25 45.74 -40.75
N ARG A 198 16.56 45.43 -40.68
CA ARG A 198 17.31 44.78 -41.77
C ARG A 198 16.93 43.33 -42.02
N TYR A 199 16.25 42.69 -41.07
CA TYR A 199 15.74 41.32 -41.21
C TYR A 199 14.26 41.26 -41.63
N LEU A 200 13.67 42.40 -41.99
CA LEU A 200 12.29 42.45 -42.48
C LEU A 200 12.28 41.97 -43.93
N VAL A 201 11.55 40.89 -44.18
CA VAL A 201 11.52 40.18 -45.46
C VAL A 201 11.21 41.11 -46.64
N TRP A 202 10.31 42.08 -46.43
CA TRP A 202 9.90 43.01 -47.50
C TRP A 202 10.95 44.08 -47.86
N LYS A 203 11.96 44.32 -47.01
CA LYS A 203 13.05 45.25 -47.31
C LYS A 203 14.15 44.64 -48.19
N ASN A 204 14.24 43.32 -48.22
CA ASN A 204 15.24 42.59 -49.03
C ASN A 204 14.71 42.19 -50.42
N ASN A 205 13.41 42.42 -50.69
CA ASN A 205 12.74 42.09 -51.95
C ASN A 205 12.45 43.33 -52.83
N GLN A 206 13.04 44.50 -52.51
CA GLN A 206 13.06 45.70 -53.36
C GLN A 206 14.46 45.88 -53.93
#